data_AF-A0A450TBI0-F1
#
_entry.id   AF-A0A450TBI0-F1
#
_cell.length_a   1.000
_cell.length_b   1.000
_cell.length_c   1.000
_cell.angle_alpha   90.00
_cell.angle_beta   90.00
_cell.angle_gamma   90.00
#
_symmetry.space_group_name_H-M   'P 1'
#
loop_
_entity.id
_entity.type
_entity.pdbx_description
1 polymer ?
#
loop_
_entity_poly.entity_id
_entity_poly.type
_entity_poly.pdbx_seq_one_letter_code
_entity_poly.pdbx_strand_id
1 'polypeptide(L)'
;MTRSPDRHNGKKDAMTIGKAGYPRPIFLVLLLIAIGVFLWLGRGLDPQLVSQWSGDPGPLSWLIFMAVYAISTVLFVPGSVLTLTGGVLFGPVLGTFLNLTGATIGSVLAFLAARYLGADWVRARAGSRLNAILNGVAAEGWRFVAFVRLVPLFPFNLLNYALGLTRIPLLPYLVTTWVCMFPGTMAYTWLGYVGREAASNGEDLIEKGLLALGLLVAVAFLPRLVRRWRERT
;
A
#
# COMPACT_ATOMS: atom_id res chain seq x y z
N MET A 1 51.99 55.99 4.27
CA MET A 1 51.43 55.69 5.61
C MET A 1 49.98 55.22 5.42
N THR A 2 49.75 53.96 5.06
CA THR A 2 49.46 52.84 5.98
C THR A 2 48.26 53.09 6.89
N ARG A 3 47.05 52.71 6.45
CA ARG A 3 46.02 52.16 7.34
C ARG A 3 45.26 51.01 6.65
N SER A 4 45.62 49.82 7.08
CA SER A 4 44.85 48.57 7.08
C SER A 4 44.64 48.22 8.57
N PRO A 5 43.71 47.35 8.97
CA PRO A 5 42.29 47.31 8.67
C PRO A 5 41.47 47.29 9.99
N ASP A 6 40.26 47.85 9.97
CA ASP A 6 39.36 47.70 11.12
C ASP A 6 38.72 46.31 11.10
N ARG A 7 39.07 45.50 12.11
CA ARG A 7 38.57 44.14 12.30
C ARG A 7 37.12 44.20 12.79
N HIS A 8 36.18 44.39 11.89
CA HIS A 8 34.77 44.26 12.22
C HIS A 8 34.27 42.83 11.95
N ASN A 9 34.37 42.03 13.01
CA ASN A 9 33.27 41.19 13.49
C ASN A 9 32.80 40.03 12.57
N GLY A 10 33.64 38.99 12.45
CA GLY A 10 33.27 37.69 11.88
C GLY A 10 32.36 36.83 12.78
N LYS A 11 31.22 37.37 13.25
CA LYS A 11 30.30 36.66 14.15
C LYS A 11 28.80 36.87 13.83
N LYS A 12 28.42 37.04 12.56
CA LYS A 12 26.99 37.24 12.20
C LYS A 12 26.38 36.33 11.13
N ASP A 13 27.10 35.35 10.61
CA ASP A 13 26.53 34.38 9.65
C ASP A 13 26.38 32.98 10.24
N ALA A 14 26.03 32.90 11.52
CA ALA A 14 25.23 31.76 11.98
C ALA A 14 23.82 31.95 11.41
N MET A 15 23.70 31.73 10.10
CA MET A 15 22.44 31.66 9.39
C MET A 15 21.61 30.62 10.13
N THR A 16 20.66 31.14 10.89
CA THR A 16 19.61 30.42 11.58
C THR A 16 19.02 29.48 10.56
N ILE A 17 19.42 28.20 10.59
CA ILE A 17 18.72 27.14 9.90
C ILE A 17 17.34 27.16 10.55
N GLY A 18 16.42 27.87 9.90
CA GLY A 18 15.04 27.97 10.32
C GLY A 18 14.61 26.56 10.65
N LYS A 19 14.21 26.34 11.91
CA LYS A 19 13.54 25.12 12.32
C LYS A 19 12.29 25.04 11.46
N ALA A 20 12.40 24.41 10.29
CA ALA A 20 11.26 24.03 9.49
C ALA A 20 10.35 23.27 10.47
N GLY A 21 9.18 23.82 10.77
CA GLY A 21 8.23 23.24 11.70
C GLY A 21 7.82 21.87 11.17
N TYR A 22 8.55 20.83 11.56
CA TYR A 22 8.30 19.49 11.07
C TYR A 22 7.01 18.98 11.71
N PRO A 23 6.04 18.44 10.94
CA PRO A 23 4.84 17.81 11.51
C PRO A 23 5.13 16.44 12.16
N ARG A 24 6.38 16.19 12.58
CA ARG A 24 6.84 14.95 13.25
C ARG A 24 5.93 14.49 14.40
N PRO A 25 5.49 15.35 15.33
CA PRO A 25 4.59 14.90 16.40
C PRO A 25 3.21 14.52 15.86
N ILE A 26 2.68 15.27 14.88
CA ILE A 26 1.36 14.99 14.29
C ILE A 26 1.38 13.67 13.53
N PHE A 27 2.39 13.42 12.69
CA PHE A 27 2.53 12.15 11.97
C PHE A 27 2.68 10.96 12.93
N LEU A 28 3.48 11.10 13.99
CA LEU A 28 3.64 10.06 14.99
C LEU A 28 2.34 9.80 15.76
N VAL A 29 1.60 10.84 16.13
CA VAL A 29 0.29 10.71 16.79
C VAL A 29 -0.71 10.04 15.86
N LEU A 30 -0.80 10.44 14.59
CA LEU A 30 -1.67 9.81 13.60
C LEU A 30 -1.31 8.34 13.36
N LEU A 31 -0.01 8.01 13.34
CA LEU A 31 0.46 6.64 13.21
C LEU A 31 0.10 5.80 14.45
N LEU A 32 0.29 6.34 15.65
CA LEU A 32 -0.09 5.68 16.91
C LEU A 32 -1.60 5.47 17.00
N ILE A 33 -2.40 6.46 16.58
CA ILE A 33 -3.86 6.32 16.48
C ILE A 33 -4.20 5.24 15.45
N ALA A 34 -3.58 5.23 14.27
CA ALA A 34 -3.82 4.19 13.26
C ALA A 34 -3.49 2.80 13.79
N ILE A 35 -2.38 2.63 14.52
CA ILE A 35 -2.02 1.37 15.18
C ILE A 35 -3.04 1.01 16.27
N GLY A 36 -3.44 1.95 17.11
CA GLY A 36 -4.43 1.73 18.16
C GLY A 36 -5.79 1.30 17.60
N VAL A 37 -6.25 1.99 16.55
CA VAL A 37 -7.49 1.64 15.82
C VAL A 37 -7.34 0.30 15.12
N PHE A 38 -6.19 0.00 14.50
CA PHE A 38 -5.93 -1.31 13.88
C PHE A 38 -6.02 -2.45 14.91
N LEU A 39 -5.37 -2.31 16.06
CA LEU A 39 -5.42 -3.30 17.13
C LEU A 39 -6.82 -3.44 17.71
N TRP A 40 -7.57 -2.34 17.84
CA TRP A 40 -8.93 -2.36 18.32
C TRP A 40 -9.90 -3.03 17.33
N LEU A 41 -9.85 -2.68 16.05
CA LEU A 41 -10.65 -3.30 14.99
C LEU A 41 -10.25 -4.77 14.76
N GLY A 42 -8.95 -5.09 14.90
CA GLY A 42 -8.42 -6.44 14.76
C GLY A 42 -8.94 -7.40 15.83
N ARG A 43 -9.32 -6.93 17.01
CA ARG A 43 -10.05 -7.74 18.01
C ARG A 43 -11.44 -8.14 17.55
N GLY A 44 -12.05 -7.39 16.62
CA GLY A 44 -13.32 -7.75 15.98
C GLY A 44 -13.20 -8.89 14.96
N LEU A 45 -11.97 -9.28 14.57
CA LEU A 45 -11.68 -10.43 13.72
C LEU A 45 -11.43 -11.71 14.53
N ASP A 46 -11.94 -11.77 15.77
CA ASP A 46 -11.86 -12.96 16.62
C ASP A 46 -12.49 -14.16 15.89
N PRO A 47 -11.91 -15.38 15.92
CA PRO A 47 -12.41 -16.52 15.18
C PRO A 47 -13.90 -16.83 15.44
N GLN A 48 -14.41 -16.55 16.64
CA GLN A 48 -15.83 -16.71 16.94
C GLN A 48 -16.71 -15.66 16.24
N LEU A 49 -16.30 -14.39 16.15
CA LEU A 49 -17.03 -13.35 15.41
C LEU A 49 -16.96 -13.58 13.90
N VAL A 50 -15.81 -14.05 13.42
CA VAL A 50 -15.58 -14.41 12.03
C VAL A 50 -16.49 -15.58 11.60
N SER A 51 -16.72 -16.57 12.48
CA SER A 51 -17.69 -17.65 12.21
C SER A 51 -19.15 -17.18 12.11
N GLN A 52 -19.49 -16.05 12.77
CA GLN A 52 -20.80 -15.41 12.59
C GLN A 52 -20.89 -14.67 11.25
N TRP A 53 -19.77 -14.11 10.77
CA TRP A 53 -19.72 -13.42 9.47
C TRP A 53 -19.80 -14.37 8.28
N SER A 54 -19.38 -15.64 8.44
CA SER A 54 -19.55 -16.66 7.39
C SER A 54 -21.01 -17.09 7.16
N GLY A 55 -21.94 -16.73 8.06
CA GLY A 55 -23.36 -17.04 7.93
C GLY A 55 -24.13 -15.94 7.19
N ASP A 56 -24.26 -14.76 7.81
CA ASP A 56 -24.87 -13.57 7.21
C ASP A 56 -24.11 -12.31 7.65
N PRO A 57 -23.11 -11.87 6.88
CA PRO A 57 -22.29 -10.73 7.25
C PRO A 57 -23.10 -9.45 7.10
N GLY A 58 -23.67 -8.96 8.20
CA GLY A 58 -24.37 -7.68 8.21
C GLY A 58 -23.48 -6.53 7.72
N PRO A 59 -24.05 -5.43 7.19
CA PRO A 59 -23.29 -4.33 6.56
C PRO A 59 -22.16 -3.73 7.39
N LEU A 60 -22.26 -3.83 8.72
CA LEU A 60 -21.22 -3.38 9.66
C LEU A 60 -19.91 -4.17 9.49
N SER A 61 -19.99 -5.49 9.23
CA SER A 61 -18.80 -6.34 9.00
C SER A 61 -18.03 -5.90 7.75
N TRP A 62 -18.74 -5.47 6.70
CA TRP A 62 -18.16 -4.96 5.46
C TRP A 62 -17.35 -3.69 5.71
N LEU A 63 -17.93 -2.75 6.48
CA LEU A 63 -17.29 -1.49 6.85
C LEU A 63 -16.05 -1.74 7.71
N ILE A 64 -16.14 -2.62 8.72
CA ILE A 64 -15.02 -2.98 9.58
C ILE A 64 -13.89 -3.61 8.75
N PHE A 65 -14.21 -4.56 7.87
CA PHE A 65 -13.22 -5.20 7.01
C PHE A 65 -12.51 -4.19 6.10
N MET A 66 -13.26 -3.31 5.42
CA MET A 66 -12.66 -2.26 4.58
C MET A 66 -11.79 -1.30 5.40
N ALA A 67 -12.21 -0.92 6.61
CA ALA A 67 -11.42 -0.07 7.49
C ALA A 67 -10.12 -0.75 7.94
N VAL A 68 -10.19 -2.01 8.36
CA VAL A 68 -9.01 -2.82 8.69
C VAL A 68 -8.08 -2.90 7.48
N TYR A 69 -8.60 -3.17 6.29
CA TYR A 69 -7.79 -3.25 5.07
C TYR A 69 -7.08 -1.92 4.79
N ALA A 70 -7.83 -0.82 4.84
CA ALA A 70 -7.29 0.50 4.55
C ALA A 70 -6.17 0.88 5.53
N ILE A 71 -6.38 0.67 6.83
CA ILE A 71 -5.38 0.96 7.86
C ILE A 71 -4.18 0.03 7.71
N SER A 72 -4.41 -1.26 7.48
CA SER A 72 -3.35 -2.25 7.22
C SER A 72 -2.44 -1.84 6.06
N THR A 73 -3.03 -1.31 4.98
CA THR A 73 -2.28 -0.79 3.82
C THR A 73 -1.34 0.35 4.23
N VAL A 74 -1.82 1.27 5.07
CA VAL A 74 -1.01 2.37 5.62
C VAL A 74 0.08 1.85 6.58
N LEU A 75 -0.22 0.80 7.34
CA LEU A 75 0.72 0.16 8.28
C LEU A 75 1.67 -0.85 7.62
N PHE A 76 1.75 -0.89 6.29
CA PHE A 76 2.61 -1.79 5.52
C PHE A 76 2.32 -3.29 5.69
N VAL A 77 1.13 -3.64 6.16
CA VAL A 77 0.68 -5.04 6.23
C VAL A 77 0.52 -5.58 4.80
N PRO A 78 0.94 -6.84 4.52
CA PRO A 78 0.79 -7.43 3.19
C PRO A 78 -0.67 -7.54 2.77
N GLY A 79 -1.07 -6.82 1.71
CA GLY A 79 -2.44 -6.82 1.20
C GLY A 79 -2.93 -8.20 0.71
N SER A 80 -2.02 -9.09 0.29
CA SER A 80 -2.36 -10.45 -0.14
C SER A 80 -3.06 -11.25 0.95
N VAL A 81 -2.63 -11.11 2.21
CA VAL A 81 -3.24 -11.79 3.36
C VAL A 81 -4.70 -11.35 3.51
N LEU A 82 -4.93 -10.04 3.49
CA LEU A 82 -6.27 -9.48 3.62
C LEU A 82 -7.15 -9.83 2.42
N THR A 83 -6.61 -9.81 1.20
CA THR A 83 -7.37 -10.16 0.00
C THR A 83 -7.84 -11.62 0.04
N LEU A 84 -6.95 -12.55 0.45
CA LEU A 84 -7.32 -13.95 0.67
C LEU A 84 -8.40 -14.07 1.75
N THR A 85 -8.23 -13.38 2.88
CA THR A 85 -9.22 -13.35 3.97
C THR A 85 -10.57 -12.85 3.46
N GLY A 86 -10.63 -11.79 2.66
CA GLY A 86 -11.89 -11.29 2.08
C GLY A 86 -12.62 -12.34 1.25
N GLY A 87 -11.89 -13.19 0.53
CA GLY A 87 -12.47 -14.33 -0.21
C GLY A 87 -12.97 -15.46 0.70
N VAL A 88 -12.21 -15.77 1.75
CA VAL A 88 -12.61 -16.74 2.78
C VAL A 88 -13.84 -16.26 3.55
N LEU A 89 -14.01 -14.97 3.79
CA LEU A 89 -15.10 -14.46 4.62
C LEU A 89 -16.37 -14.16 3.82
N PHE A 90 -16.24 -13.45 2.70
CA PHE A 90 -17.37 -12.85 1.99
C PHE A 90 -17.61 -13.47 0.61
N GLY A 91 -16.84 -14.50 0.24
CA GLY A 91 -16.96 -15.15 -1.07
C GLY A 91 -16.29 -14.37 -2.21
N PRO A 92 -16.38 -14.90 -3.44
CA PRO A 92 -15.60 -14.38 -4.56
C PRO A 92 -16.09 -13.01 -5.04
N VAL A 93 -17.40 -12.76 -5.09
CA VAL A 93 -17.97 -11.53 -5.64
C VAL A 93 -17.91 -10.39 -4.62
N LEU A 94 -18.58 -10.56 -3.48
CA LEU A 94 -18.62 -9.54 -2.43
C LEU A 94 -17.23 -9.30 -1.83
N GLY A 95 -16.46 -10.36 -1.59
CA GLY A 95 -15.07 -10.25 -1.14
C GLY A 95 -14.20 -9.43 -2.11
N THR A 96 -14.36 -9.60 -3.42
CA THR A 96 -13.61 -8.82 -4.41
C THR A 96 -13.95 -7.33 -4.32
N PHE A 97 -15.24 -7.00 -4.18
CA PHE A 97 -15.69 -5.62 -4.05
C PHE A 97 -15.17 -4.97 -2.76
N LEU A 98 -15.25 -5.68 -1.63
CA LEU A 98 -14.75 -5.20 -0.34
C LEU A 98 -13.23 -5.06 -0.34
N ASN A 99 -12.51 -6.03 -0.91
CA ASN A 99 -11.05 -5.98 -1.06
C ASN A 99 -10.62 -4.81 -1.94
N LEU A 100 -11.26 -4.61 -3.10
CA LEU A 100 -10.93 -3.49 -4.00
C LEU A 100 -11.17 -2.15 -3.32
N THR A 101 -12.31 -2.01 -2.65
CA THR A 101 -12.68 -0.76 -1.99
C THR A 101 -11.75 -0.47 -0.82
N GLY A 102 -11.50 -1.45 0.06
CA GLY A 102 -10.56 -1.33 1.17
C GLY A 102 -9.12 -1.03 0.73
N ALA A 103 -8.63 -1.75 -0.28
CA ALA A 103 -7.30 -1.53 -0.85
C ALA A 103 -7.17 -0.15 -1.50
N THR A 104 -8.21 0.29 -2.22
CA THR A 104 -8.22 1.61 -2.87
C THR A 104 -8.22 2.71 -1.82
N ILE A 105 -9.07 2.63 -0.80
CA ILE A 105 -9.09 3.59 0.32
C ILE A 105 -7.72 3.64 1.00
N GLY A 106 -7.14 2.49 1.36
CA GLY A 106 -5.82 2.42 1.98
C GLY A 106 -4.72 3.03 1.11
N SER A 107 -4.75 2.75 -0.20
CA SER A 107 -3.79 3.30 -1.16
C SER A 107 -3.93 4.80 -1.34
N VAL A 108 -5.16 5.35 -1.26
CA VAL A 108 -5.43 6.79 -1.30
C VAL A 108 -4.95 7.43 -0.01
N LEU A 109 -5.19 6.83 1.16
CA LEU A 109 -4.69 7.34 2.43
C LEU A 109 -3.16 7.40 2.46
N ALA A 110 -2.47 6.34 2.04
CA ALA A 110 -1.01 6.32 1.94
C ALA A 110 -0.48 7.37 0.94
N PHE A 111 -1.15 7.50 -0.21
CA PHE A 111 -0.82 8.51 -1.22
C PHE A 111 -0.98 9.94 -0.69
N LEU A 112 -2.08 10.24 -0.01
CA LEU A 112 -2.34 11.58 0.57
C LEU A 112 -1.42 11.85 1.75
N ALA A 113 -1.13 10.86 2.59
CA ALA A 113 -0.16 10.98 3.67
C ALA A 113 1.23 11.34 3.12
N ALA A 114 1.70 10.66 2.07
CA ALA A 114 2.93 11.04 1.38
C ALA A 114 2.86 12.47 0.81
N ARG A 115 1.76 12.83 0.16
CA ARG A 115 1.59 14.12 -0.52
C ARG A 115 1.58 15.32 0.42
N TYR A 116 0.91 15.21 1.56
CA TYR A 116 0.71 16.35 2.46
C TYR A 116 1.63 16.33 3.68
N LEU A 117 2.04 15.15 4.16
CA LEU A 117 2.90 15.03 5.35
C LEU A 117 4.36 14.78 4.99
N GLY A 118 4.62 14.10 3.87
CA GLY A 118 5.96 13.70 3.45
C GLY A 118 6.61 14.57 2.37
N ALA A 119 5.82 15.23 1.52
CA ALA A 119 6.33 15.85 0.29
C ALA A 119 7.36 16.96 0.55
N ASP A 120 7.15 17.82 1.54
CA ASP A 120 8.08 18.92 1.83
C ASP A 120 9.40 18.41 2.40
N TRP A 121 9.34 17.38 3.26
CA TRP A 121 10.54 16.71 3.78
C TRP A 121 11.34 16.03 2.67
N VAL A 122 10.66 15.32 1.77
CA VAL A 122 11.30 14.67 0.63
C VAL A 122 11.89 15.73 -0.30
N ARG A 123 11.16 16.78 -0.67
CA ARG A 123 11.67 17.85 -1.56
C ARG A 123 12.89 18.55 -0.99
N ALA A 124 12.92 18.81 0.32
CA ALA A 124 14.08 19.42 0.99
C ALA A 124 15.33 18.52 0.96
N ARG A 125 15.17 17.21 0.78
CA ARG A 125 16.25 16.21 0.83
C ARG A 125 16.47 15.50 -0.51
N ALA A 126 15.62 15.76 -1.51
CA ALA A 126 15.65 15.14 -2.81
C ALA A 126 16.74 15.79 -3.67
N GLY A 127 17.72 14.98 -4.07
CA GLY A 127 18.70 15.40 -5.07
C GLY A 127 18.11 15.47 -6.49
N SER A 128 18.90 15.99 -7.43
CA SER A 128 18.53 16.11 -8.86
C SER A 128 18.04 14.80 -9.47
N ARG A 129 18.67 13.67 -9.12
CA ARG A 129 18.30 12.33 -9.58
C ARG A 129 16.89 11.92 -9.15
N LEU A 130 16.52 12.12 -7.88
CA LEU A 130 15.20 11.75 -7.38
C LEU A 130 14.10 12.62 -8.00
N ASN A 131 14.36 13.93 -8.16
CA ASN A 131 13.44 14.82 -8.83
C ASN A 131 13.22 14.44 -10.31
N ALA A 132 14.28 14.04 -11.02
CA ALA A 132 14.16 13.55 -12.39
C ALA A 132 13.26 12.30 -12.48
N ILE A 133 13.42 11.35 -11.55
CA ILE A 133 12.57 10.15 -11.48
C ILE A 133 11.11 10.53 -11.20
N LEU A 134 10.84 11.36 -10.19
CA LEU A 134 9.48 11.77 -9.83
C LEU A 134 8.79 12.52 -10.99
N ASN A 135 9.54 13.36 -11.71
CA ASN A 135 9.03 14.08 -12.87
C ASN A 135 8.77 13.14 -14.06
N GLY A 136 9.65 12.17 -14.33
CA GLY A 136 9.45 11.17 -15.36
C GLY A 136 8.21 10.31 -15.10
N VAL A 137 8.02 9.87 -13.85
CA VAL A 137 6.81 9.15 -13.44
C VAL A 137 5.56 10.02 -13.60
N ALA A 138 5.63 11.30 -13.22
CA ALA A 138 4.51 12.22 -13.36
C ALA A 138 4.16 12.53 -14.83
N ALA A 139 5.14 12.52 -15.73
CA ALA A 139 4.93 12.74 -17.16
C ALA A 139 4.11 11.62 -17.80
N GLU A 140 4.33 10.36 -17.40
CA GLU A 140 3.52 9.21 -17.82
C GLU A 140 2.15 9.17 -17.15
N GLY A 141 2.04 9.73 -15.95
CA GLY A 141 0.79 9.93 -15.24
C GLY A 141 0.06 8.62 -14.95
N TRP A 142 -1.19 8.51 -15.42
CA TRP A 142 -2.03 7.33 -15.21
C TRP A 142 -1.46 6.07 -15.89
N ARG A 143 -0.71 6.21 -16.99
CA ARG A 143 -0.12 5.05 -17.71
C ARG A 143 0.89 4.33 -16.84
N PHE A 144 1.72 5.10 -16.14
CA PHE A 144 2.67 4.54 -15.17
C PHE A 144 1.93 3.83 -14.04
N VAL A 145 0.88 4.45 -13.48
CA VAL A 145 0.04 3.83 -12.43
C VAL A 145 -0.53 2.51 -12.93
N ALA A 146 -1.12 2.47 -14.13
CA ALA A 146 -1.66 1.24 -14.71
C ALA A 146 -0.59 0.15 -14.83
N PHE A 147 0.58 0.51 -15.37
CA PHE A 147 1.70 -0.41 -15.55
C PHE A 147 2.15 -1.05 -14.23
N VAL A 148 2.37 -0.25 -13.18
CA VAL A 148 2.84 -0.77 -11.88
C VAL A 148 1.77 -1.52 -11.09
N ARG A 149 0.47 -1.32 -11.41
CA ARG A 149 -0.63 -2.10 -10.82
C ARG A 149 -0.81 -3.45 -11.50
N LEU A 150 -0.63 -3.50 -12.82
CA LEU A 150 -0.73 -4.74 -13.59
C LEU A 150 0.54 -5.60 -13.47
N VAL A 151 1.70 -4.97 -13.34
CA VAL A 151 3.00 -5.64 -13.17
C VAL A 151 3.53 -5.31 -11.76
N PRO A 152 3.38 -6.23 -10.79
CA PRO A 152 3.75 -5.99 -9.38
C PRO A 152 5.28 -6.06 -9.18
N LEU A 153 6.02 -5.15 -9.80
CA LEU A 153 7.48 -5.04 -9.65
C LEU A 153 7.88 -4.47 -8.29
N PHE A 154 6.98 -3.70 -7.67
CA PHE A 154 7.22 -2.98 -6.44
C PHE A 154 6.21 -3.40 -5.35
N PRO A 155 6.62 -3.40 -4.07
CA PRO A 155 5.70 -3.62 -2.96
C PRO A 155 4.56 -2.59 -3.00
N PHE A 156 3.31 -3.08 -2.99
CA PHE A 156 2.10 -2.26 -3.09
C PHE A 156 2.09 -1.08 -2.11
N ASN A 157 2.42 -1.36 -0.84
CA ASN A 157 2.40 -0.36 0.23
C ASN A 157 3.39 0.79 -0.05
N LEU A 158 4.65 0.46 -0.39
CA LEU A 158 5.68 1.46 -0.69
C LEU A 158 5.35 2.27 -1.94
N LEU A 159 4.82 1.61 -2.96
CA LEU A 159 4.44 2.23 -4.23
C LEU A 159 3.38 3.32 -4.03
N ASN A 160 2.41 3.12 -3.13
CA ASN A 160 1.38 4.11 -2.83
C ASN A 160 1.97 5.42 -2.29
N TYR A 161 2.94 5.32 -1.37
CA TYR A 161 3.66 6.49 -0.86
C TYR A 161 4.53 7.15 -1.93
N ALA A 162 5.26 6.35 -2.73
CA ALA A 162 6.09 6.86 -3.80
C ALA A 162 5.27 7.66 -4.84
N LEU A 163 4.12 7.14 -5.24
CA LEU A 163 3.19 7.81 -6.15
C LEU A 163 2.60 9.09 -5.53
N GLY A 164 2.37 9.12 -4.21
CA GLY A 164 1.91 10.32 -3.49
C GLY A 164 2.88 11.50 -3.55
N LEU A 165 4.18 11.21 -3.65
CA LEU A 165 5.25 12.23 -3.80
C LEU A 165 5.34 12.81 -5.22
N THR A 166 4.73 12.14 -6.20
CA THR A 166 4.68 12.63 -7.59
C THR A 166 3.60 13.70 -7.76
N ARG A 167 3.58 14.35 -8.94
CA ARG A 167 2.54 15.33 -9.32
C ARG A 167 1.30 14.70 -9.96
N ILE A 168 1.12 13.38 -9.88
CA ILE A 168 -0.03 12.69 -10.47
C ILE A 168 -1.33 13.15 -9.76
N PRO A 169 -2.37 13.60 -10.47
CA PRO A 169 -3.64 13.97 -9.86
C PRO A 169 -4.31 12.79 -9.16
N LEU A 170 -5.03 13.06 -8.05
CA LEU A 170 -5.64 12.01 -7.21
C LEU A 170 -6.67 11.19 -7.98
N LEU A 171 -7.51 11.83 -8.79
CA LEU A 171 -8.62 11.15 -9.46
C LEU A 171 -8.13 10.11 -10.49
N PRO A 172 -7.17 10.42 -11.40
CA PRO A 172 -6.57 9.40 -12.25
C PRO A 172 -5.86 8.30 -11.47
N TYR A 173 -5.16 8.63 -10.39
CA TYR A 173 -4.56 7.60 -9.52
C TYR A 173 -5.62 6.65 -8.94
N LEU A 174 -6.72 7.18 -8.42
CA LEU A 174 -7.81 6.41 -7.81
C LEU A 174 -8.49 5.51 -8.84
N VAL A 175 -8.95 6.07 -9.95
CA VAL A 175 -9.70 5.32 -10.98
C VAL A 175 -8.81 4.24 -11.60
N THR A 176 -7.58 4.59 -11.97
CA THR A 176 -6.64 3.62 -12.54
C THR A 176 -6.28 2.53 -11.55
N THR A 177 -6.06 2.88 -10.27
CA THR A 177 -5.80 1.87 -9.23
C THR A 177 -6.96 0.90 -9.09
N TRP A 178 -8.20 1.40 -8.99
CA TRP A 178 -9.39 0.56 -8.82
C TRP A 178 -9.59 -0.38 -10.02
N VAL A 179 -9.50 0.14 -11.25
CA VAL A 179 -9.70 -0.63 -12.49
C VAL A 179 -8.58 -1.65 -12.71
N CYS A 180 -7.31 -1.24 -12.61
CA CYS A 180 -6.18 -2.13 -12.88
C CYS A 180 -5.98 -3.20 -11.80
N MET A 181 -6.39 -2.94 -10.55
CA MET A 181 -6.34 -3.95 -9.50
C MET A 181 -7.48 -4.96 -9.58
N PHE A 182 -8.59 -4.66 -10.26
CA PHE A 182 -9.76 -5.54 -10.38
C PHE A 182 -9.41 -6.99 -10.72
N PRO A 183 -8.71 -7.30 -11.84
CA PRO A 183 -8.44 -8.69 -12.22
C PRO A 183 -7.54 -9.42 -11.21
N GLY A 184 -6.53 -8.75 -10.67
CA GLY A 184 -5.63 -9.34 -9.67
C GLY A 184 -6.35 -9.60 -8.35
N THR A 185 -7.12 -8.63 -7.86
CA THR A 185 -7.90 -8.76 -6.62
C THR A 185 -8.94 -9.87 -6.74
N MET A 186 -9.62 -9.98 -7.87
CA MET A 186 -10.58 -11.04 -8.12
C MET A 186 -9.91 -12.42 -8.08
N ALA A 187 -8.75 -12.60 -8.72
CA ALA A 187 -8.02 -13.87 -8.71
C ALA A 187 -7.58 -14.28 -7.29
N TYR A 188 -7.01 -13.36 -6.52
CA TYR A 188 -6.60 -13.64 -5.13
C TYR A 188 -7.81 -13.91 -4.21
N THR A 189 -8.89 -13.15 -4.37
CA THR A 189 -10.12 -13.37 -3.58
C THR A 189 -10.70 -14.74 -3.90
N TRP A 190 -10.77 -15.11 -5.18
CA TRP A 190 -11.24 -16.42 -5.61
C TRP A 190 -10.39 -17.54 -5.02
N LEU A 191 -9.07 -17.38 -5.01
CA LEU A 191 -8.16 -18.35 -4.40
C LEU A 191 -8.46 -18.56 -2.90
N GLY A 192 -8.75 -17.47 -2.17
CA GLY A 192 -9.16 -17.55 -0.77
C GLY A 192 -10.47 -18.32 -0.58
N TYR A 193 -11.46 -18.03 -1.43
CA TYR A 193 -12.75 -18.73 -1.42
C TYR A 193 -12.62 -20.23 -1.69
N VAL A 194 -11.91 -20.61 -2.76
CA VAL A 194 -11.67 -22.02 -3.11
C VAL A 194 -10.88 -22.73 -2.02
N GLY A 195 -9.90 -22.05 -1.41
CA GLY A 195 -9.15 -22.59 -0.28
C GLY A 195 -10.05 -22.94 0.91
N ARG A 196 -11.06 -22.12 1.20
CA ARG A 196 -12.06 -22.40 2.23
C ARG A 196 -12.94 -23.60 1.87
N GLU A 197 -13.47 -23.66 0.65
CA GLU A 197 -14.31 -24.79 0.20
C GLU A 197 -13.54 -26.12 0.21
N ALA A 198 -12.26 -26.09 -0.15
CA ALA A 198 -11.39 -27.25 -0.08
C ALA A 198 -11.16 -27.72 1.36
N ALA A 199 -11.01 -26.78 2.31
CA ALA A 199 -10.82 -27.09 3.72
C ALA A 199 -12.09 -27.61 4.41
N SER A 200 -13.28 -27.16 4.00
CA SER A 200 -14.55 -27.61 4.59
C SER A 200 -15.00 -29.00 4.12
N ASN A 201 -14.54 -29.46 2.95
CA ASN A 201 -15.00 -30.70 2.32
C ASN A 201 -14.03 -31.90 2.44
N GLY A 202 -12.97 -31.78 3.24
CA GLY A 202 -12.27 -32.90 3.90
C GLY A 202 -11.40 -33.87 3.07
N GLU A 203 -11.63 -34.10 1.78
CA GLU A 203 -10.99 -35.26 1.10
C GLU A 203 -9.63 -35.00 0.44
N ASP A 204 -9.21 -33.75 0.19
CA ASP A 204 -7.96 -33.46 -0.54
C ASP A 204 -7.10 -32.34 0.09
N LEU A 205 -6.96 -32.32 1.41
CA LEU A 205 -6.22 -31.25 2.12
C LEU A 205 -4.76 -31.14 1.66
N ILE A 206 -4.11 -32.27 1.40
CA ILE A 206 -2.69 -32.32 1.04
C ILE A 206 -2.49 -31.94 -0.42
N GLU A 207 -3.32 -32.44 -1.34
CA GLU A 207 -3.21 -32.15 -2.78
C GLU A 207 -3.54 -30.69 -3.09
N LYS A 208 -4.64 -30.16 -2.51
CA LYS A 208 -5.06 -28.76 -2.74
C LYS A 208 -4.20 -27.77 -1.98
N GLY A 209 -3.68 -28.16 -0.81
CA GLY A 209 -2.66 -27.40 -0.08
C GLY A 209 -1.35 -27.28 -0.86
N LEU A 210 -0.91 -28.36 -1.50
CA LEU A 210 0.26 -28.37 -2.39
C LEU A 210 0.02 -27.57 -3.67
N LEU A 211 -1.20 -27.58 -4.24
CA LEU A 211 -1.55 -26.76 -5.39
C LEU A 211 -1.61 -25.27 -5.05
N ALA A 212 -2.21 -24.89 -3.91
CA ALA A 212 -2.25 -23.51 -3.46
C ALA A 212 -0.85 -22.98 -3.14
N LEU A 213 -0.02 -23.79 -2.46
CA LEU A 213 1.39 -23.48 -2.21
C LEU A 213 2.17 -23.41 -3.54
N GLY A 214 1.91 -24.31 -4.47
CA GLY A 214 2.51 -24.35 -5.80
C GLY A 214 2.17 -23.10 -6.62
N LEU A 215 0.92 -22.63 -6.57
CA LEU A 215 0.49 -21.41 -7.24
C LEU A 215 1.09 -20.16 -6.58
N LEU A 216 1.16 -20.13 -5.25
CA LEU A 216 1.82 -19.05 -4.50
C LEU A 216 3.31 -18.96 -4.83
N VAL A 217 3.99 -20.11 -4.87
CA VAL A 217 5.39 -20.22 -5.28
C VAL A 217 5.53 -19.82 -6.75
N ALA A 218 4.65 -20.26 -7.65
CA ALA A 218 4.69 -19.89 -9.07
C ALA A 218 4.53 -18.37 -9.27
N VAL A 219 3.58 -17.73 -8.58
CA VAL A 219 3.36 -16.28 -8.64
C VAL A 219 4.52 -15.52 -7.99
N ALA A 220 5.09 -16.03 -6.91
CA ALA A 220 6.27 -15.44 -6.28
C ALA A 220 7.56 -15.60 -7.11
N PHE A 221 7.66 -16.65 -7.93
CA PHE A 221 8.82 -16.94 -8.79
C PHE A 221 8.66 -16.43 -10.23
N LEU A 222 7.46 -16.12 -10.69
CA LEU A 222 7.16 -15.52 -11.99
C LEU A 222 8.05 -14.28 -12.29
N PRO A 223 8.22 -13.32 -11.36
CA PRO A 223 9.10 -12.17 -11.57
C PRO A 223 10.58 -12.58 -11.71
N ARG A 224 11.03 -13.62 -11.00
CA ARG A 224 12.40 -14.13 -11.08
C ARG A 224 12.67 -14.89 -12.38
N LEU A 225 11.70 -15.65 -12.86
CA LEU A 225 11.81 -16.43 -14.08
C LEU A 225 11.83 -15.51 -15.31
N VAL A 226 10.93 -14.52 -15.36
CA VAL A 226 10.90 -13.50 -16.42
C VAL A 226 12.20 -12.70 -16.46
N ARG A 227 12.78 -12.37 -15.30
CA ARG A 227 14.08 -11.71 -15.23
C ARG A 227 15.22 -12.57 -15.80
N ARG A 228 15.23 -13.89 -15.51
CA ARG A 228 16.23 -14.83 -16.03
C ARG A 228 16.17 -15.03 -17.55
N TRP A 229 14.99 -14.95 -18.14
CA TRP A 229 14.81 -15.06 -19.59
C TRP A 229 15.27 -13.80 -20.33
N ARG A 230 15.08 -12.63 -19.72
CA ARG A 230 15.52 -11.35 -20.30
C ARG A 230 17.03 -11.10 -20.18
N GLU A 231 17.74 -11.87 -19.37
CA GLU A 231 19.21 -11.84 -19.28
C GLU A 231 19.89 -12.80 -20.29
N ARG A 232 19.12 -13.60 -21.05
CA ARG A 232 19.64 -14.55 -22.08
C ARG A 232 19.30 -14.18 -23.53
N THR A 233 18.59 -13.07 -23.74
CA THR A 233 18.29 -12.49 -25.06
C THR A 233 18.96 -11.13 -25.17
#